data_AF-A0A1Y2SLA5-F1
#
_entry.id   AF-A0A1Y2SLA5-F1
#
_cell.length_a   1.000
_cell.length_b   1.000
_cell.length_c   1.000
_cell.angle_alpha   90.00
_cell.angle_beta   90.00
_cell.angle_gamma   90.00
#
_symmetry.space_group_name_H-M   'P 1'
#
loop_
_entity.id
_entity.type
_entity.pdbx_description
1 polymer ?
#
loop_
_entity_poly.entity_id
_entity_poly.type
_entity_poly.pdbx_seq_one_letter_code
_entity_poly.pdbx_strand_id
1 'polypeptide(L)'
;MTMPPTAKSGLRFVFRIAGLPLQYNPQPETAHGLDTIYQVYLGVGMSPQRSLHKDYNPDSPCYHLSHMHSSDGYRDFGSQTPYTVFESYGRFQKDAAAKPFLKYRQEALDNQKQSGNGRSNCIKLMPGKIFEIKNHPHTPLNTRWQIVGIHHYGRCPQAFGHDGGEGTTLSNDFSFIDGLADWRPPFHYKPLADGDETAMVVGPAGEEIFVNKNGAIKVHFHWNRYDEADDGASCWVRPSQNC
;
A
#
# COMPACT_ATOMS: atom_id res chain seq x y z
N MET A 1 43.09 -7.64 5.52
CA MET A 1 42.01 -8.55 5.09
C MET A 1 40.72 -8.03 5.70
N THR A 2 40.07 -7.09 5.03
CA THR A 2 38.85 -6.42 5.51
C THR A 2 37.67 -6.99 4.75
N MET A 3 36.77 -7.67 5.47
CA MET A 3 35.53 -8.20 4.90
C MET A 3 34.60 -7.05 4.49
N PRO A 4 33.87 -7.15 3.36
CA PRO A 4 32.86 -6.16 2.99
C PRO A 4 31.60 -6.34 3.86
N PRO A 5 30.84 -5.27 4.11
CA PRO A 5 29.65 -5.33 4.95
C PRO A 5 28.51 -6.07 4.24
N THR A 6 27.93 -7.02 4.95
CA THR A 6 26.73 -7.79 4.59
C THR A 6 25.54 -6.87 4.32
N ALA A 7 24.99 -6.96 3.11
CA ALA A 7 23.76 -6.28 2.72
C ALA A 7 22.57 -6.76 3.58
N LYS A 8 21.92 -5.82 4.29
CA LYS A 8 20.65 -6.08 4.96
C LYS A 8 19.57 -6.33 3.90
N SER A 9 19.10 -7.58 3.82
CA SER A 9 17.96 -7.99 3.01
C SER A 9 16.65 -7.45 3.60
N GLY A 10 16.35 -6.17 3.34
CA GLY A 10 14.96 -5.73 3.30
C GLY A 10 14.37 -6.17 1.97
N LEU A 11 13.15 -6.73 1.95
CA LEU A 11 12.38 -6.91 0.72
C LEU A 11 12.16 -5.53 0.07
N ARG A 12 13.12 -5.08 -0.74
CA ARG A 12 12.86 -4.11 -1.79
C ARG A 12 12.18 -4.89 -2.89
N PHE A 13 10.95 -4.54 -3.21
CA PHE A 13 10.37 -4.98 -4.48
C PHE A 13 11.35 -4.54 -5.56
N VAL A 14 12.02 -5.50 -6.20
CA VAL A 14 12.93 -5.24 -7.30
C VAL A 14 12.05 -4.81 -8.45
N PHE A 15 11.70 -3.52 -8.50
CA PHE A 15 11.10 -2.92 -9.67
C PHE A 15 12.12 -3.09 -10.79
N ARG A 16 11.83 -4.01 -11.72
CA ARG A 16 12.65 -4.16 -12.92
C ARG A 16 12.66 -2.79 -13.59
N ILE A 17 13.85 -2.22 -13.73
CA ILE A 17 14.10 -1.10 -14.64
C ILE A 17 13.78 -1.65 -16.03
N ALA A 18 12.53 -1.51 -16.45
CA ALA A 18 12.22 -1.61 -17.86
C ALA A 18 12.88 -0.39 -18.45
N GLY A 19 14.01 -0.56 -19.14
CA GLY A 19 14.63 0.51 -19.92
C GLY A 19 13.69 0.92 -21.05
N LEU A 20 12.63 1.65 -20.71
CA LEU A 20 11.53 2.03 -21.60
C LEU A 20 11.53 3.56 -21.73
N PRO A 21 12.45 4.12 -22.53
CA PRO A 21 12.44 5.55 -22.84
C PRO A 21 11.29 5.85 -23.80
N LEU A 22 10.36 6.69 -23.37
CA LEU A 22 9.23 7.14 -24.17
C LEU A 22 9.40 8.61 -24.55
N GLN A 23 9.19 8.89 -25.83
CA GLN A 23 9.24 10.25 -26.35
C GLN A 23 7.94 10.96 -26.04
N TYR A 24 8.04 12.17 -25.51
CA TYR A 24 6.90 13.06 -25.39
C TYR A 24 6.65 13.75 -26.73
N ASN A 25 5.47 13.57 -27.30
CA ASN A 25 5.02 14.29 -28.48
C ASN A 25 3.55 14.71 -28.31
N PRO A 26 3.24 16.01 -28.13
CA PRO A 26 1.88 16.48 -27.94
C PRO A 26 0.97 16.31 -29.17
N GLN A 27 1.56 16.02 -30.35
CA GLN A 27 0.84 15.75 -31.60
C GLN A 27 0.94 14.25 -31.91
N PRO A 28 0.04 13.39 -31.39
CA PRO A 28 0.13 11.95 -31.61
C PRO A 28 -0.02 11.56 -33.09
N GLU A 29 -0.70 12.39 -33.89
CA GLU A 29 -0.91 12.17 -35.33
C GLU A 29 0.39 12.19 -36.13
N THR A 30 1.42 12.90 -35.66
CA THR A 30 2.72 13.00 -36.34
C THR A 30 3.68 11.87 -35.92
N ALA A 31 3.35 11.12 -34.87
CA ALA A 31 4.18 10.06 -34.32
C ALA A 31 3.85 8.69 -34.96
N HIS A 32 4.35 8.46 -36.18
CA HIS A 32 4.17 7.17 -36.84
C HIS A 32 5.20 6.12 -36.38
N GLY A 33 4.72 4.93 -36.01
CA GLY A 33 5.56 3.77 -35.67
C GLY A 33 6.34 3.89 -34.36
N LEU A 34 6.05 4.90 -33.54
CA LEU A 34 6.74 5.16 -32.27
C LEU A 34 5.77 5.07 -31.09
N ASP A 35 6.27 4.47 -30.00
CA ASP A 35 5.64 4.52 -28.69
C ASP A 35 5.85 5.93 -28.10
N THR A 36 4.78 6.71 -27.95
CA THR A 36 4.83 8.09 -27.48
C THR A 36 3.86 8.36 -26.34
N ILE A 37 4.23 9.34 -25.52
CA ILE A 37 3.36 9.96 -24.53
C ILE A 37 2.94 11.31 -25.12
N TYR A 38 1.64 11.57 -25.17
CA TYR A 38 1.13 12.81 -25.78
C TYR A 38 0.48 13.76 -24.78
N GLN A 39 0.24 13.30 -23.54
CA GLN A 39 -0.33 14.12 -22.49
C GLN A 39 0.23 13.69 -21.14
N VAL A 40 0.65 14.66 -20.32
CA VAL A 40 1.18 14.43 -18.96
C VAL A 40 0.67 15.52 -18.05
N TYR A 41 0.18 15.11 -16.89
CA TYR A 41 -0.20 15.97 -15.77
C TYR A 41 0.57 15.52 -14.54
N LEU A 42 1.24 16.44 -13.86
CA LEU A 42 1.88 16.19 -12.58
C LEU A 42 1.23 17.08 -11.52
N GLY A 43 0.70 16.45 -10.48
CA GLY A 43 0.17 17.11 -9.30
C GLY A 43 1.14 16.98 -8.13
N VAL A 44 1.27 18.07 -7.37
CA VAL A 44 1.99 18.07 -6.09
C VAL A 44 1.00 18.49 -5.01
N GLY A 45 0.91 17.70 -3.94
CA GLY A 45 0.00 17.92 -2.82
C GLY A 45 0.72 17.91 -1.49
N MET A 46 0.05 18.41 -0.45
CA MET A 46 0.53 18.26 0.92
C MET A 46 0.02 16.95 1.50
N SER A 47 0.92 16.14 2.06
CA SER A 47 0.61 14.97 2.88
C SER A 47 0.91 15.27 4.35
N PRO A 48 0.24 14.60 5.30
CA PRO A 48 0.69 14.59 6.68
C PRO A 48 2.11 14.05 6.76
N GLN A 49 3.01 14.80 7.40
CA GLN A 49 4.44 14.47 7.47
C GLN A 49 4.80 13.65 8.71
N ARG A 50 3.81 13.30 9.53
CA ARG A 50 4.01 12.60 10.78
C ARG A 50 2.82 11.71 11.11
N SER A 51 3.12 10.52 11.59
CA SER A 51 2.14 9.55 12.10
C SER A 51 2.47 9.18 13.54
N LEU A 52 1.47 9.19 14.41
CA LEU A 52 1.55 8.83 15.83
C LEU A 52 0.55 7.70 16.08
N HIS A 53 1.03 6.56 16.54
CA HIS A 53 0.19 5.40 16.79
C HIS A 53 0.34 4.95 18.23
N LYS A 54 -0.78 4.60 18.85
CA LYS A 54 -0.83 3.99 20.18
C LYS A 54 -1.46 2.62 20.09
N ASP A 55 -1.12 1.77 21.05
CA ASP A 55 -1.80 0.51 21.28
C ASP A 55 -1.72 0.17 22.77
N TYR A 56 -2.38 -0.91 23.17
CA TYR A 56 -2.38 -1.40 24.54
C TYR A 56 -1.97 -2.87 24.57
N ASN A 57 -0.98 -3.18 25.41
CA ASN A 57 -0.59 -4.55 25.69
C ASN A 57 -1.02 -4.91 27.12
N PRO A 58 -2.02 -5.79 27.28
CA PRO A 58 -2.49 -6.16 28.60
C PRO A 58 -1.48 -6.94 29.46
N ASP A 59 -0.46 -7.55 28.86
CA ASP A 59 0.61 -8.24 29.60
C ASP A 59 1.62 -7.24 30.20
N SER A 60 1.53 -5.96 29.81
CA SER A 60 2.37 -4.87 30.32
C SER A 60 1.54 -3.57 30.38
N PRO A 61 0.52 -3.50 31.26
CA PRO A 61 -0.52 -2.46 31.21
C PRO A 61 0.01 -1.05 31.48
N CYS A 62 1.06 -0.92 32.31
CA CYS A 62 1.69 0.36 32.62
C CYS A 62 2.64 0.85 31.52
N TYR A 63 2.93 0.03 30.51
CA TYR A 63 3.84 0.40 29.44
C TYR A 63 3.14 1.31 28.43
N HIS A 64 3.68 2.52 28.24
CA HIS A 64 3.13 3.48 27.28
C HIS A 64 3.53 3.11 25.84
N LEU A 65 2.75 2.21 25.23
CA LEU A 65 3.02 1.69 23.89
C LEU A 65 2.59 2.71 22.82
N SER A 66 3.49 3.67 22.55
CA SER A 66 3.29 4.77 21.62
C SER A 66 4.50 4.94 20.71
N HIS A 67 4.27 5.01 19.40
CA HIS A 67 5.32 5.22 18.41
C HIS A 67 4.99 6.37 17.48
N MET A 68 6.04 7.01 16.97
CA MET A 68 5.94 8.11 16.03
C MET A 68 6.90 7.86 14.87
N HIS A 69 6.47 8.23 13.66
CA HIS A 69 7.31 8.24 12.48
C HIS A 69 7.07 9.52 11.68
N SER A 70 8.14 10.13 11.17
CA SER A 70 8.09 11.37 10.39
C SER A 70 8.68 11.13 9.01
N SER A 71 8.14 11.81 7.99
CA SER A 71 8.67 11.80 6.63
C SER A 71 10.04 12.47 6.55
N ASP A 72 10.83 12.11 5.54
CA ASP A 72 12.10 12.79 5.26
C ASP A 72 11.87 14.29 4.98
N GLY A 73 12.61 15.14 5.68
CA GLY A 73 12.47 16.60 5.60
C GLY A 73 11.40 17.21 6.52
N TYR A 74 10.77 16.42 7.40
CA TYR A 74 9.92 16.95 8.47
C TYR A 74 10.72 17.97 9.31
N ARG A 75 10.14 19.15 9.50
CA ARG A 75 10.67 20.18 10.39
C ARG A 75 9.69 20.36 11.55
N ASP A 76 10.21 20.29 12.76
CA ASP A 76 9.42 20.54 13.95
C ASP A 76 9.26 22.05 14.14
N PHE A 77 8.05 22.55 13.89
CA PHE A 77 7.70 23.96 14.09
C PHE A 77 7.15 24.22 15.50
N GLY A 78 7.27 23.28 16.44
CA GLY A 78 6.88 23.45 17.84
C GLY A 78 5.43 23.05 18.12
N SER A 79 4.71 23.85 18.93
CA SER A 79 3.40 23.49 19.51
C SER A 79 2.26 23.33 18.49
N GLN A 80 2.45 23.78 17.25
CA GLN A 80 1.55 23.52 16.14
C GLN A 80 2.22 22.50 15.23
N THR A 81 2.02 21.21 15.48
CA THR A 81 2.44 20.16 14.54
C THR A 81 1.31 19.97 13.53
N PRO A 82 1.25 20.75 12.45
CA PRO A 82 -0.05 21.08 11.88
C PRO A 82 -0.69 19.90 11.13
N TYR A 83 0.08 18.83 10.87
CA TYR A 83 -0.36 17.69 10.06
C TYR A 83 0.17 16.35 10.60
N THR A 84 -0.19 16.01 11.85
CA THR A 84 0.07 14.67 12.43
C THR A 84 -1.18 13.82 12.35
N VAL A 85 -1.08 12.62 11.75
CA VAL A 85 -2.14 11.61 11.83
C VAL A 85 -1.98 10.84 13.14
N PHE A 86 -3.07 10.71 13.89
CA PHE A 86 -3.11 9.92 15.11
C PHE A 86 -4.01 8.71 14.93
N GLU A 87 -3.54 7.53 15.35
CA GLU A 87 -4.35 6.30 15.38
C GLU A 87 -4.17 5.55 16.71
N SER A 88 -5.29 5.26 17.38
CA SER A 88 -5.30 4.59 18.69
C SER A 88 -5.19 3.07 18.62
N TYR A 89 -5.35 2.49 17.43
CA TYR A 89 -5.25 1.05 17.18
C TYR A 89 -4.09 0.77 16.22
N GLY A 90 -2.87 0.92 16.75
CA GLY A 90 -1.63 0.68 16.03
C GLY A 90 -1.49 -0.74 15.45
N ARG A 91 -2.17 -1.70 16.08
CA ARG A 91 -2.16 -3.16 15.83
C ARG A 91 -0.80 -3.80 16.07
N PHE A 92 -0.09 -3.33 17.09
CA PHE A 92 1.19 -3.88 17.49
C PHE A 92 1.20 -4.14 18.99
N GLN A 93 1.79 -5.25 19.41
CA GLN A 93 1.90 -5.63 20.82
C GLN A 93 3.28 -5.31 21.41
N LYS A 94 4.28 -4.98 20.56
CA LYS A 94 5.68 -4.75 20.93
C LYS A 94 6.30 -3.68 20.04
N ASP A 95 7.31 -2.96 20.54
CA ASP A 95 7.95 -1.84 19.81
C ASP A 95 8.60 -2.24 18.49
N ALA A 96 9.15 -3.45 18.43
CA ALA A 96 9.83 -3.96 17.25
C ALA A 96 8.87 -4.06 16.03
N ALA A 97 7.61 -4.42 16.27
CA ALA A 97 6.58 -4.51 15.23
C ALA A 97 6.02 -3.13 14.84
N ALA A 98 6.05 -2.16 15.75
CA ALA A 98 5.51 -0.83 15.50
C ALA A 98 6.32 -0.07 14.43
N LYS A 99 7.66 -0.10 14.52
CA LYS A 99 8.56 0.64 13.61
C LYS A 99 8.24 0.42 12.12
N PRO A 100 8.16 -0.81 11.59
CA PRO A 100 7.81 -1.03 10.18
C PRO A 100 6.37 -0.63 9.85
N PHE A 101 5.41 -0.82 10.77
CA PHE A 101 4.00 -0.45 10.52
C PHE A 101 3.82 1.06 10.35
N LEU A 102 4.43 1.87 11.21
CA LEU A 102 4.34 3.32 11.09
C LEU A 102 5.07 3.82 9.85
N LYS A 103 6.24 3.23 9.54
CA LYS A 103 6.96 3.54 8.32
C LYS A 103 6.09 3.30 7.08
N TYR A 104 5.47 2.11 6.96
CA TYR A 104 4.62 1.80 5.81
C TYR A 104 3.36 2.66 5.73
N ARG A 105 2.76 3.03 6.88
CA ARG A 105 1.63 3.95 6.91
C ARG A 105 2.02 5.35 6.45
N GLN A 106 3.18 5.86 6.87
CA GLN A 106 3.68 7.15 6.41
C GLN A 106 4.01 7.14 4.91
N GLU A 107 4.73 6.12 4.43
CA GLU A 107 4.98 5.92 3.00
C GLU A 107 3.66 5.88 2.19
N ALA A 108 2.61 5.26 2.75
CA ALA A 108 1.29 5.22 2.11
C ALA A 108 0.61 6.60 2.03
N LEU A 109 0.79 7.46 3.02
CA LEU A 109 0.30 8.85 2.99
C LEU A 109 1.09 9.69 1.98
N ASP A 110 2.38 9.43 1.83
CA ASP A 110 3.27 10.18 0.95
C ASP A 110 3.09 9.85 -0.54
N ASN A 111 2.41 8.76 -0.90
CA ASN A 111 2.13 8.42 -2.30
C ASN A 111 1.46 9.55 -3.10
N GLN A 112 0.60 10.34 -2.45
CA GLN A 112 -0.16 11.41 -3.11
C GLN A 112 0.60 12.75 -3.13
N LYS A 113 1.76 12.84 -2.46
CA LYS A 113 2.56 14.06 -2.40
C LYS A 113 3.03 14.49 -3.79
N GLN A 114 3.39 13.53 -4.64
CA GLN A 114 3.77 13.78 -6.02
C GLN A 114 3.29 12.61 -6.89
N SER A 115 2.20 12.85 -7.61
CA SER A 115 1.59 11.85 -8.49
C SER A 115 1.14 12.50 -9.79
N GLY A 116 1.10 11.73 -10.86
CA GLY A 116 0.73 12.23 -12.18
C GLY A 116 -0.15 11.27 -12.94
N ASN A 117 -0.78 11.81 -13.98
CA ASN A 117 -1.56 11.04 -14.95
C ASN A 117 -1.05 11.36 -16.36
N GLY A 118 -1.15 10.42 -17.28
CA GLY A 118 -0.74 10.64 -18.65
C GLY A 118 -1.47 9.76 -19.64
N ARG A 119 -1.29 10.09 -20.91
CA ARG A 119 -1.83 9.31 -22.03
C ARG A 119 -0.75 8.90 -23.02
N SER A 120 -0.84 7.68 -23.52
CA SER A 120 0.14 7.10 -24.44
C SER A 120 -0.50 6.08 -25.38
N ASN A 121 0.24 5.68 -26.41
CA ASN A 121 -0.09 4.54 -27.28
C ASN A 121 0.76 3.29 -26.98
N CYS A 122 1.62 3.34 -25.96
CA CYS A 122 2.61 2.29 -25.70
C CYS A 122 2.00 1.10 -24.93
N ILE A 123 1.84 -0.05 -25.60
CA ILE A 123 1.33 -1.28 -24.98
C ILE A 123 2.29 -1.89 -23.92
N LYS A 124 3.56 -1.49 -23.93
CA LYS A 124 4.59 -2.07 -23.04
C LYS A 124 4.48 -1.54 -21.61
N LEU A 125 3.77 -0.43 -21.41
CA LEU A 125 3.49 0.16 -20.11
C LEU A 125 2.57 -0.78 -19.34
N MET A 126 2.97 -1.11 -18.11
CA MET A 126 2.25 -2.00 -17.21
C MET A 126 2.46 -1.50 -15.77
N PRO A 127 1.52 -1.74 -14.84
CA PRO A 127 1.71 -1.39 -13.43
C PRO A 127 2.99 -2.00 -12.86
N GLY A 128 3.72 -1.22 -12.06
CA GLY A 128 5.00 -1.62 -11.48
C GLY A 128 6.20 -1.50 -12.43
N LYS A 129 6.03 -1.13 -13.70
CA LYS A 129 7.17 -0.79 -14.55
C LYS A 129 7.61 0.65 -14.33
N ILE A 130 8.92 0.84 -14.38
CA ILE A 130 9.55 2.16 -14.47
C ILE A 130 9.72 2.50 -15.94
N PHE A 131 9.38 3.73 -16.34
CA PHE A 131 9.59 4.29 -17.67
C PHE A 131 10.31 5.64 -17.55
N GLU A 132 10.89 6.11 -18.63
CA GLU A 132 11.58 7.41 -18.68
C GLU A 132 10.88 8.30 -19.69
N ILE A 133 10.50 9.51 -19.30
CA ILE A 133 9.97 10.52 -20.23
C ILE A 133 11.15 11.26 -20.86
N LYS A 134 11.15 11.41 -22.18
CA LYS A 134 12.15 12.18 -22.93
C LYS A 134 11.49 13.28 -23.74
N ASN A 135 12.22 14.38 -23.96
CA ASN A 135 11.81 15.51 -24.79
C ASN A 135 10.51 16.22 -24.36
N HIS A 136 10.14 16.14 -23.08
CA HIS A 136 9.09 16.98 -22.52
C HIS A 136 9.58 18.43 -22.40
N PRO A 137 8.78 19.45 -22.79
CA PRO A 137 9.20 20.86 -22.76
C PRO A 137 9.51 21.36 -21.34
N HIS A 138 8.87 20.80 -20.33
CA HIS A 138 9.22 21.02 -18.92
C HIS A 138 10.30 20.04 -18.46
N THR A 139 11.55 20.52 -18.35
CA THR A 139 12.75 19.71 -18.05
C THR A 139 12.63 18.78 -16.84
N PRO A 140 12.05 19.19 -15.69
CA PRO A 140 11.91 18.32 -14.52
C PRO A 140 11.09 17.04 -14.76
N LEU A 141 10.24 17.00 -15.80
CA LEU A 141 9.48 15.80 -16.14
C LEU A 141 10.32 14.76 -16.89
N ASN A 142 11.46 15.14 -17.46
CA ASN A 142 12.36 14.26 -18.20
C ASN A 142 13.21 13.38 -17.26
N THR A 143 12.53 12.55 -16.48
CA THR A 143 13.11 11.65 -15.50
C THR A 143 12.40 10.30 -15.53
N ARG A 144 12.76 9.43 -14.58
CA ARG A 144 12.19 8.11 -14.40
C ARG A 144 10.93 8.20 -13.54
N TRP A 145 9.89 7.51 -13.98
CA TRP A 145 8.59 7.44 -13.33
C TRP A 145 8.14 6.00 -13.24
N GLN A 146 7.43 5.65 -12.18
CA GLN A 146 6.86 4.33 -11.99
C GLN A 146 5.36 4.35 -12.23
N ILE A 147 4.84 3.40 -13.02
CA ILE A 147 3.40 3.25 -13.25
C ILE A 147 2.76 2.61 -12.03
N VAL A 148 1.70 3.24 -11.52
CA VAL A 148 0.85 2.72 -10.43
C VAL A 148 -0.38 2.03 -11.01
N GLY A 149 -1.01 2.62 -12.03
CA GLY A 149 -2.17 2.06 -12.70
C GLY A 149 -2.18 2.43 -14.19
N ILE A 150 -2.80 1.58 -15.00
CA ILE A 150 -2.97 1.82 -16.45
C ILE A 150 -4.25 1.17 -16.94
N HIS A 151 -4.95 1.85 -17.83
CA HIS A 151 -6.07 1.34 -18.61
C HIS A 151 -5.70 1.37 -20.08
N HIS A 152 -5.85 0.24 -20.76
CA HIS A 152 -5.60 0.10 -22.20
C HIS A 152 -6.93 0.05 -22.95
N TYR A 153 -7.04 0.81 -24.03
CA TYR A 153 -8.19 0.87 -24.92
C TYR A 153 -7.75 0.53 -26.34
N GLY A 154 -8.23 -0.59 -26.86
CA GLY A 154 -7.96 -1.05 -28.22
C GLY A 154 -9.21 -1.00 -29.09
N ARG A 155 -9.07 -0.52 -30.33
CA ARG A 155 -10.14 -0.55 -31.34
C ARG A 155 -9.60 -1.20 -32.61
N CYS A 156 -10.30 -2.22 -33.11
CA CYS A 156 -9.94 -2.95 -34.34
C CYS A 156 -11.14 -2.95 -35.31
N PRO A 157 -11.31 -1.89 -36.13
CA PRO A 157 -12.45 -1.77 -37.05
C PRO A 157 -12.51 -2.90 -38.10
N GLN A 158 -11.36 -3.40 -38.54
CA GLN A 158 -11.25 -4.47 -39.55
C GLN A 158 -11.91 -5.77 -39.11
N ALA A 159 -11.86 -6.09 -37.81
CA ALA A 159 -12.46 -7.31 -37.27
C ALA A 159 -14.00 -7.33 -37.36
N PHE A 160 -14.63 -6.16 -37.53
CA PHE A 160 -16.08 -6.01 -37.65
C PHE A 160 -16.57 -5.93 -39.12
N GLY A 161 -15.70 -6.19 -40.09
CA GLY A 161 -16.04 -6.09 -41.52
C GLY A 161 -16.27 -4.65 -41.99
N HIS A 162 -15.82 -3.66 -41.22
CA HIS A 162 -15.95 -2.25 -41.55
C HIS A 162 -14.76 -1.84 -42.43
N ASP A 163 -14.99 -1.72 -43.75
CA ASP A 163 -13.97 -1.41 -44.77
C ASP A 163 -13.72 0.10 -44.95
N GLY A 164 -13.87 0.86 -43.85
CA GLY A 164 -13.78 2.33 -43.85
C GLY A 164 -12.36 2.90 -43.85
N GLY A 165 -11.32 2.06 -43.96
CA GLY A 165 -9.92 2.48 -43.96
C GLY A 165 -9.34 2.91 -42.59
N GLU A 166 -10.13 2.88 -41.51
CA GLU A 166 -9.63 3.13 -40.15
C GLU A 166 -8.73 1.98 -39.67
N GLY A 167 -7.47 2.28 -39.34
CA GLY A 167 -6.51 1.31 -38.78
C GLY A 167 -6.88 0.80 -37.38
N THR A 168 -6.24 -0.28 -36.94
CA THR A 168 -6.27 -0.70 -35.53
C THR A 168 -5.57 0.33 -34.65
N THR A 169 -6.22 0.79 -33.58
CA THR A 169 -5.69 1.80 -32.66
C THR A 169 -5.60 1.28 -31.24
N LEU A 170 -4.59 1.76 -30.51
CA LEU A 170 -4.40 1.52 -29.08
C LEU A 170 -4.09 2.85 -28.40
N SER A 171 -4.84 3.17 -27.34
CA SER A 171 -4.61 4.30 -26.45
C SER A 171 -4.67 3.85 -25.00
N ASN A 172 -3.92 4.53 -24.14
CA ASN A 172 -3.81 4.18 -22.73
C ASN A 172 -3.89 5.43 -21.86
N ASP A 173 -4.61 5.32 -20.75
CA ASP A 173 -4.58 6.29 -19.64
C ASP A 173 -3.83 5.65 -18.47
N PHE A 174 -2.81 6.32 -17.95
CA PHE A 174 -1.97 5.78 -16.87
C PHE A 174 -1.76 6.79 -15.75
N SER A 175 -1.54 6.27 -14.55
CA SER A 175 -1.11 7.03 -13.37
C SER A 175 0.29 6.62 -12.96
N PHE A 176 1.07 7.57 -12.47
CA PHE A 176 2.47 7.35 -12.14
C PHE A 176 2.92 8.16 -10.92
N ILE A 177 4.00 7.70 -10.31
CA ILE A 177 4.72 8.36 -9.21
C ILE A 177 6.21 8.43 -9.56
N ASP A 178 7.01 9.12 -8.73
CA ASP A 178 8.48 9.14 -8.86
C ASP A 178 9.03 7.71 -8.93
N GLY A 179 9.90 7.44 -9.91
CA GLY A 179 10.48 6.12 -10.13
C GLY A 179 11.45 5.64 -9.03
N LEU A 180 11.82 6.51 -8.08
CA LEU A 180 12.63 6.15 -6.91
C LEU A 180 11.80 6.06 -5.62
N ALA A 181 10.53 6.47 -5.64
CA ALA A 181 9.68 6.43 -4.47
C ALA A 181 9.12 5.01 -4.24
N ASP A 182 9.10 4.57 -2.98
CA ASP A 182 8.47 3.31 -2.60
C ASP A 182 6.94 3.52 -2.54
N TRP A 183 6.21 2.99 -3.51
CA TRP A 183 4.75 3.00 -3.47
C TRP A 183 4.20 2.01 -2.43
N ARG A 184 3.25 2.46 -1.62
CA ARG A 184 2.47 1.58 -0.71
C ARG A 184 0.99 1.66 -1.04
N PRO A 185 0.22 0.58 -0.93
CA PRO A 185 -1.23 0.70 -1.07
C PRO A 185 -1.80 1.59 0.06
N PRO A 186 -2.85 2.39 -0.23
CA PRO A 186 -3.60 3.08 0.81
C PRO A 186 -4.12 2.11 1.88
N PHE A 187 -4.29 2.60 3.11
CA PHE A 187 -4.83 1.80 4.18
C PHE A 187 -6.31 1.46 3.92
N HIS A 188 -6.62 0.17 3.83
CA HIS A 188 -7.99 -0.32 3.80
C HIS A 188 -8.41 -0.73 5.21
N TYR A 189 -9.53 -0.16 5.67
CA TYR A 189 -10.15 -0.58 6.92
C TYR A 189 -10.48 -2.08 6.85
N LYS A 190 -10.17 -2.78 7.93
CA LYS A 190 -10.47 -4.21 8.04
C LYS A 190 -11.96 -4.39 8.33
N PRO A 191 -12.52 -5.58 8.03
CA PRO A 191 -13.85 -5.94 8.48
C PRO A 191 -13.99 -5.64 9.98
N LEU A 192 -15.12 -5.04 10.33
CA LEU A 192 -15.52 -4.81 11.70
C LEU A 192 -16.58 -5.85 12.03
N ALA A 193 -16.59 -6.32 13.28
CA ALA A 193 -17.74 -7.05 13.79
C ALA A 193 -18.83 -6.02 14.11
N ASP A 194 -20.04 -6.21 13.58
CA ASP A 194 -21.14 -5.25 13.72
C ASP A 194 -21.76 -5.25 15.14
N GLY A 195 -21.39 -6.21 15.98
CA GLY A 195 -21.81 -6.29 17.36
C GLY A 195 -21.24 -7.49 18.09
N ASP A 196 -21.77 -7.73 19.29
CA ASP A 196 -21.41 -8.89 20.10
C ASP A 196 -22.04 -10.16 19.52
N GLU A 197 -21.25 -11.23 19.47
CA GLU A 197 -21.70 -12.54 19.01
C GLU A 197 -21.60 -13.57 20.13
N THR A 198 -22.44 -14.60 20.04
CA THR A 198 -22.37 -15.76 20.94
C THR A 198 -21.44 -16.82 20.37
N ALA A 199 -20.72 -17.49 21.25
CA ALA A 199 -19.79 -18.56 20.91
C ALA A 199 -19.80 -19.64 22.00
N MET A 200 -19.45 -20.87 21.62
CA MET A 200 -19.36 -21.99 22.55
C MET A 200 -17.97 -22.01 23.20
N VAL A 201 -17.88 -22.16 24.52
CA VAL A 201 -16.59 -22.34 25.21
C VAL A 201 -16.06 -23.73 24.90
N VAL A 202 -14.80 -23.82 24.47
CA VAL A 202 -14.19 -25.08 24.01
C VAL A 202 -12.85 -25.32 24.71
N GLY A 203 -12.46 -26.59 24.77
CA GLY A 203 -11.24 -27.08 25.39
C GLY A 203 -10.90 -28.48 24.89
N PRO A 204 -9.79 -29.07 25.37
CA PRO A 204 -9.39 -30.41 24.98
C PRO A 204 -10.38 -31.46 25.51
N ALA A 205 -10.43 -32.62 24.86
CA ALA A 205 -11.38 -33.68 25.20
C ALA A 205 -11.21 -34.15 26.66
N GLY A 206 -12.32 -34.16 27.41
CA GLY A 206 -12.35 -34.62 28.80
C GLY A 206 -12.03 -33.54 29.85
N GLU A 207 -11.72 -32.31 29.43
CA GLU A 207 -11.47 -31.19 30.35
C GLU A 207 -12.67 -30.24 30.37
N GLU A 208 -13.33 -30.12 31.53
CA GLU A 208 -14.51 -29.27 31.68
C GLU A 208 -14.14 -27.77 31.76
N ILE A 209 -12.97 -27.45 32.34
CA ILE A 209 -12.51 -26.07 32.54
C ILE A 209 -11.12 -25.92 31.94
N PHE A 210 -11.04 -25.28 30.77
CA PHE A 210 -9.78 -25.02 30.09
C PHE A 210 -9.46 -23.51 30.06
N VAL A 211 -8.59 -23.06 30.97
CA VAL A 211 -8.21 -21.66 31.14
C VAL A 211 -6.70 -21.46 31.17
N ASN A 212 -6.21 -20.33 30.65
CA ASN A 212 -4.81 -19.98 30.78
C ASN A 212 -4.49 -19.29 32.12
N LYS A 213 -3.21 -18.99 32.37
CA LYS A 213 -2.73 -18.31 33.60
C LYS A 213 -3.41 -16.97 33.88
N ASN A 214 -3.96 -16.32 32.85
CA ASN A 214 -4.61 -15.02 32.94
C ASN A 214 -6.16 -15.16 32.98
N GLY A 215 -6.69 -16.37 33.13
CA GLY A 215 -8.13 -16.66 33.13
C GLY A 215 -8.80 -16.52 31.76
N ALA A 216 -8.03 -16.49 30.68
CA ALA A 216 -8.59 -16.47 29.33
C ALA A 216 -9.07 -17.88 28.92
N ILE A 217 -10.10 -17.91 28.07
CA ILE A 217 -10.75 -19.12 27.55
C ILE A 217 -10.54 -19.24 26.04
N LYS A 218 -10.87 -20.40 25.46
CA LYS A 218 -11.02 -20.58 24.01
C LYS A 218 -12.50 -20.73 23.66
N VAL A 219 -12.87 -20.25 22.47
CA VAL A 219 -14.27 -20.19 22.02
C VAL A 219 -14.39 -20.66 20.57
N HIS A 220 -15.49 -21.33 20.24
CA HIS A 220 -15.84 -21.70 18.88
C HIS A 220 -17.04 -20.88 18.43
N PHE A 221 -16.86 -20.06 17.40
CA PHE A 221 -17.91 -19.23 16.84
C PHE A 221 -18.85 -20.06 15.95
N HIS A 222 -20.15 -19.76 15.97
CA HIS A 222 -21.14 -20.51 15.17
C HIS A 222 -20.93 -20.41 13.65
N TRP A 223 -20.24 -19.36 13.17
CA TRP A 223 -19.89 -19.22 11.76
C TRP A 223 -18.59 -19.96 11.38
N ASN A 224 -17.84 -20.51 12.35
CA ASN A 224 -16.66 -21.31 12.06
C ASN A 224 -17.09 -22.69 11.54
N ARG A 225 -16.87 -22.90 10.24
CA ARG A 225 -17.23 -24.15 9.53
C ARG A 225 -16.05 -25.08 9.29
N TYR A 226 -14.84 -24.64 9.59
CA TYR A 226 -13.61 -25.33 9.17
C TYR A 226 -12.88 -25.99 10.32
N ASP A 227 -12.92 -25.38 11.51
CA ASP A 227 -12.27 -25.93 12.68
C ASP A 227 -13.27 -26.70 13.55
N GLU A 228 -12.80 -27.80 14.13
CA GLU A 228 -13.53 -28.57 15.13
C GLU A 228 -13.71 -27.74 16.41
N ALA A 229 -14.70 -28.10 17.21
CA ALA A 229 -15.00 -27.42 18.47
C ALA A 229 -14.07 -27.87 19.62
N ASP A 230 -12.75 -27.77 19.42
CA ASP A 230 -11.71 -28.19 20.34
C ASP A 230 -10.78 -27.03 20.76
N ASP A 231 -9.65 -27.34 21.41
CA ASP A 231 -8.70 -26.31 21.82
C ASP A 231 -7.95 -25.65 20.64
N GLY A 232 -8.08 -26.14 19.41
CA GLY A 232 -7.54 -25.49 18.21
C GLY A 232 -8.41 -24.36 17.67
N ALA A 233 -9.69 -24.28 18.08
CA ALA A 233 -10.70 -23.44 17.44
C ALA A 233 -10.44 -21.92 17.48
N SER A 234 -9.71 -21.41 18.47
CA SER A 234 -9.46 -19.97 18.62
C SER A 234 -8.17 -19.61 19.35
N CYS A 235 -7.82 -18.32 19.26
CA CYS A 235 -6.89 -17.70 20.20
C CYS A 235 -7.53 -17.56 21.60
N TRP A 236 -6.69 -17.23 22.59
CA TRP A 236 -7.14 -16.96 23.96
C TRP A 236 -7.94 -15.66 24.05
N VAL A 237 -9.18 -15.76 24.51
CA VAL A 237 -10.11 -14.63 24.70
C VAL A 237 -10.28 -14.35 26.18
N ARG A 238 -10.15 -13.08 26.58
CA ARG A 238 -10.29 -12.66 27.98
C ARG A 238 -11.77 -12.47 28.31
N PRO A 239 -12.33 -13.21 29.29
CA PRO A 239 -13.69 -12.96 29.74
C PRO A 239 -13.75 -11.64 30.53
N SER A 240 -14.86 -10.92 30.40
CA SER A 240 -15.17 -9.82 31.33
C SER A 240 -15.62 -10.41 32.66
N GLN A 241 -15.05 -9.94 33.76
CA GLN A 241 -15.55 -10.22 35.10
C GLN A 241 -16.34 -8.99 35.55
N ASN A 242 -17.66 -9.12 35.64
CA ASN A 242 -18.46 -8.09 36.28
C ASN A 242 -18.20 -8.19 37.79
N CYS A 243 -17.66 -7.12 38.36
CA CYS A 243 -17.63 -6.89 39.79
C CYS A 243 -19.00 -6.40 40.27
#